data_AF-A0A932JVP6-F1
#
_entry.id   AF-A0A932JVP6-F1
#
_cell.length_a   1.000
_cell.length_b   1.000
_cell.length_c   1.000
_cell.angle_alpha   90.00
_cell.angle_beta   90.00
_cell.angle_gamma   90.00
#
_symmetry.space_group_name_H-M   'P 1'
#
loop_
_entity.id
_entity.type
_entity.pdbx_description
1 polymer ?
#
loop_
_entity_poly.entity_id
_entity_poly.type
_entity_poly.pdbx_seq_one_letter_code
_entity_poly.pdbx_strand_id
1 'polypeptide(L)'
;MDDAVKRAFGIMAEQISIARDLSERRALKFRSDAGADISKHRRDQHGLYWDYTGYLDQERRDKAEIEALLGRFDRNQKKLAELLGTV
;
A
#
# COMPACT_ATOMS: atom_id res chain seq x y z
N MET A 1 -3.15 34.53 -1.83
CA MET A 1 -2.49 33.21 -1.77
C MET A 1 -2.36 32.72 -3.21
N ASP A 2 -1.12 32.57 -3.67
CA ASP A 2 -0.77 32.17 -5.04
C ASP A 2 -1.36 30.80 -5.39
N ASP A 3 -1.78 30.63 -6.64
CA ASP A 3 -2.39 29.40 -7.15
C ASP A 3 -1.41 28.22 -7.11
N ALA A 4 -0.12 28.48 -7.30
CA ALA A 4 0.93 27.46 -7.15
C ALA A 4 0.98 26.90 -5.72
N VAL A 5 0.88 27.78 -4.72
CA VAL A 5 0.89 27.41 -3.30
C VAL A 5 -0.35 26.56 -2.96
N LYS A 6 -1.54 26.93 -3.45
CA LYS A 6 -2.76 26.12 -3.24
C LYS A 6 -2.65 24.72 -3.88
N ARG A 7 -2.09 24.63 -5.09
CA ARG A 7 -1.87 23.34 -5.77
C ARG A 7 -0.86 22.47 -5.02
N ALA A 8 0.23 23.05 -4.53
CA ALA A 8 1.22 22.35 -3.71
C ALA A 8 0.59 21.79 -2.42
N PHE A 9 -0.22 22.58 -1.71
CA PHE A 9 -0.96 22.10 -0.53
C PHE A 9 -1.90 20.94 -0.88
N GLY A 10 -2.62 21.00 -2.00
CA GLY A 10 -3.49 19.92 -2.45
C GLY A 10 -2.72 18.61 -2.68
N ILE A 11 -1.55 18.68 -3.32
CA ILE A 11 -0.72 17.50 -3.58
C ILE A 11 -0.11 16.96 -2.28
N MET A 12 0.32 17.83 -1.36
CA MET A 12 0.81 17.40 -0.04
C MET A 12 -0.28 16.70 0.79
N ALA A 13 -1.53 17.20 0.76
CA ALA A 13 -2.65 16.53 1.40
C ALA A 13 -2.92 15.14 0.81
N GLU A 14 -2.86 15.02 -0.52
CA GLU A 14 -2.99 13.72 -1.19
C GLU A 14 -1.83 12.76 -0.81
N GLN A 15 -0.60 13.27 -0.68
CA GLN A 15 0.56 12.49 -0.24
C GLN A 15 0.38 11.92 1.17
N ILE A 16 -0.16 12.71 2.10
CA ILE A 16 -0.48 12.25 3.46
C ILE A 16 -1.52 11.12 3.42
N SER A 17 -2.56 11.27 2.59
CA SER A 17 -3.57 10.21 2.40
C SER A 17 -2.94 8.93 1.85
N ILE A 18 -2.10 9.03 0.81
CA ILE A 18 -1.42 7.87 0.21
C ILE A 18 -0.51 7.19 1.23
N ALA A 19 0.22 7.96 2.05
CA ALA A 19 1.09 7.41 3.09
C ALA A 19 0.29 6.64 4.15
N ARG A 20 -0.88 7.16 4.54
CA ARG A 20 -1.80 6.47 5.45
C ARG A 20 -2.31 5.16 4.84
N ASP A 21 -2.80 5.20 3.60
CA ASP A 21 -3.31 4.01 2.90
C ASP A 21 -2.23 2.94 2.76
N LEU A 22 -0.99 3.33 2.44
CA LEU A 22 0.16 2.42 2.39
C LEU A 22 0.44 1.77 3.74
N SER A 23 0.36 2.53 4.84
CA SER A 23 0.55 2.00 6.20
C SER A 23 -0.52 0.98 6.56
N GLU A 24 -1.79 1.31 6.29
CA GLU A 24 -2.93 0.41 6.54
C GLU A 24 -2.80 -0.89 5.73
N ARG A 25 -2.43 -0.80 4.45
CA ARG A 25 -2.21 -1.99 3.60
C ARG A 25 -1.06 -2.86 4.07
N ARG A 26 0.05 -2.27 4.51
CA ARG A 26 1.19 -3.02 5.09
C ARG A 26 0.79 -3.74 6.37
N ALA A 27 -0.01 -3.10 7.23
CA ALA A 27 -0.51 -3.72 8.45
C ALA A 27 -1.45 -4.90 8.16
N LEU A 28 -2.33 -4.76 7.16
CA LEU A 28 -3.21 -5.86 6.72
C LEU A 28 -2.40 -7.04 6.18
N LYS A 29 -1.39 -6.78 5.33
CA LYS A 29 -0.49 -7.82 4.82
C LYS A 29 0.20 -8.57 5.95
N PHE A 30 0.76 -7.87 6.94
CA PHE A 30 1.41 -8.51 8.08
C PHE A 30 0.45 -9.43 8.86
N ARG A 31 -0.80 -9.01 9.06
CA ARG A 31 -1.82 -9.87 9.71
C ARG A 31 -2.18 -11.07 8.85
N SER A 32 -2.31 -10.89 7.54
CA SER A 32 -2.59 -11.96 6.59
C SER A 32 -1.47 -13.00 6.59
N ASP A 33 -0.22 -12.55 6.53
CA ASP A 33 0.98 -13.40 6.57
C ASP A 33 1.06 -14.19 7.89
N ALA A 34 0.76 -13.56 9.04
CA ALA A 34 0.73 -14.27 10.32
C ALA A 34 -0.39 -15.33 10.40
N GLY A 35 -1.58 -15.04 9.88
CA GLY A 35 -2.67 -16.01 9.77
C GLY A 35 -2.34 -17.17 8.83
N ALA A 36 -1.59 -16.88 7.78
CA ALA A 36 -1.02 -17.84 6.87
C ALA A 36 0.02 -18.73 7.60
N ASP A 37 0.96 -18.17 8.36
CA ASP A 37 1.92 -19.02 9.07
C ASP A 37 1.24 -19.99 10.06
N ILE A 38 0.21 -19.51 10.78
CA ILE A 38 -0.57 -20.33 11.72
C ILE A 38 -1.32 -21.44 11.00
N SER A 39 -2.04 -21.12 9.91
CA SER A 39 -2.89 -22.13 9.27
C SER A 39 -2.03 -23.17 8.53
N LYS A 40 -0.83 -22.79 8.05
CA LYS A 40 0.14 -23.70 7.44
C LYS A 40 0.70 -24.64 8.50
N HIS A 41 1.08 -24.10 9.65
CA HIS A 41 1.52 -24.90 10.80
C HIS A 41 0.45 -25.93 11.21
N ARG A 42 -0.82 -25.52 11.30
CA ARG A 42 -1.94 -26.42 11.63
C ARG A 42 -2.16 -27.51 10.59
N ARG A 43 -2.00 -27.21 9.30
CA ARG A 43 -2.00 -28.22 8.24
C ARG A 43 -0.88 -29.23 8.43
N ASP A 44 0.34 -28.74 8.61
CA ASP A 44 1.53 -29.58 8.65
C ASP A 44 1.58 -30.46 9.92
N GLN A 45 1.08 -29.97 11.06
CA GLN A 45 1.07 -30.70 12.34
C GLN A 45 -0.18 -31.56 12.57
N HIS A 46 -1.34 -31.14 12.05
CA HIS A 46 -2.63 -31.74 12.42
C HIS A 46 -3.48 -32.16 11.21
N GLY A 47 -2.97 -32.02 9.97
CA GLY A 47 -3.71 -32.35 8.76
C GLY A 47 -4.93 -31.45 8.52
N LEU A 48 -4.99 -30.27 9.16
CA LEU A 48 -6.11 -29.34 9.03
C LEU A 48 -6.10 -28.61 7.69
N TYR A 49 -7.28 -28.16 7.25
CA TYR A 49 -7.47 -27.44 5.99
C TYR A 49 -6.69 -26.12 5.95
N TRP A 50 -6.14 -25.82 4.77
CA TRP A 50 -5.40 -24.60 4.44
C TRP A 50 -5.84 -24.10 3.07
N ASP A 51 -6.47 -22.93 3.02
CA ASP A 51 -6.85 -22.29 1.76
C ASP A 51 -5.66 -21.52 1.15
N TYR A 52 -4.78 -22.26 0.49
CA TYR A 52 -3.61 -21.67 -0.15
C TYR A 52 -3.97 -20.71 -1.28
N THR A 53 -4.99 -21.07 -2.07
CA THR A 53 -5.38 -20.34 -3.26
C THR A 53 -5.96 -18.99 -2.88
N GLY A 54 -6.84 -18.95 -1.87
CA GLY A 54 -7.38 -17.70 -1.33
C GLY A 54 -6.30 -16.78 -0.79
N TYR A 55 -5.31 -17.32 -0.08
CA TYR A 55 -4.15 -16.54 0.39
C TYR A 55 -3.34 -15.94 -0.77
N LEU A 56 -3.01 -16.73 -1.79
CA LEU A 56 -2.24 -16.26 -2.95
C LEU A 56 -2.98 -15.18 -3.74
N ASP A 57 -4.29 -15.32 -3.93
CA ASP A 57 -5.10 -14.32 -4.62
C ASP A 57 -5.17 -13.01 -3.82
N GLN A 58 -5.28 -13.10 -2.49
CA GLN A 58 -5.21 -11.93 -1.63
C GLN A 58 -3.83 -11.26 -1.69
N GLU A 59 -2.75 -12.04 -1.64
CA GLU A 59 -1.37 -11.52 -1.74
C GLU A 59 -1.14 -10.75 -3.07
N ARG A 60 -1.62 -11.29 -4.19
CA ARG A 60 -1.54 -10.62 -5.49
C ARG A 60 -2.29 -9.29 -5.51
N ARG A 61 -3.50 -9.24 -4.93
CA ARG A 61 -4.29 -8.01 -4.86
C ARG A 61 -3.61 -6.95 -4.00
N ASP A 62 -3.15 -7.33 -2.81
CA ASP A 62 -2.46 -6.41 -1.91
C ASP A 62 -1.18 -5.86 -2.55
N LYS A 63 -0.43 -6.71 -3.27
CA LYS A 63 0.75 -6.28 -4.03
C LYS A 63 0.39 -5.27 -5.11
N ALA A 64 -0.63 -5.55 -5.93
CA ALA A 64 -1.06 -4.66 -7.00
C ALA A 64 -1.53 -3.29 -6.45
N GLU A 65 -2.24 -3.28 -5.33
CA GLU A 65 -2.71 -2.05 -4.70
C GLU A 65 -1.56 -1.23 -4.09
N ILE A 66 -0.58 -1.89 -3.46
CA ILE A 66 0.64 -1.22 -2.96
C ILE A 66 1.43 -0.61 -4.12
N GLU A 67 1.62 -1.34 -5.22
CA GLU A 67 2.29 -0.82 -6.42
C GLU A 67 1.54 0.38 -7.02
N ALA A 68 0.21 0.34 -7.08
CA ALA A 68 -0.60 1.46 -7.53
C ALA A 68 -0.47 2.70 -6.63
N LEU A 69 -0.46 2.52 -5.32
CA LEU A 69 -0.26 3.61 -4.35
C LEU A 69 1.14 4.21 -4.44
N LEU A 70 2.18 3.39 -4.57
CA LEU A 70 3.56 3.86 -4.79
C LEU A 70 3.68 4.63 -6.12
N GLY A 71 3.03 4.17 -7.17
CA GLY A 71 2.97 4.88 -8.45
C GLY A 71 2.28 6.24 -8.34
N ARG A 72 1.20 6.35 -7.55
CA ARG A 72 0.56 7.65 -7.25
C ARG A 72 1.49 8.54 -6.42
N PHE A 73 2.18 7.96 -5.45
CA PHE A 73 3.13 8.68 -4.61
C PHE A 73 4.24 9.34 -5.45
N ASP A 74 4.87 8.57 -6.34
CA ASP A 74 5.93 9.03 -7.23
C ASP A 74 5.47 10.15 -8.18
N ARG A 75 4.29 10.00 -8.78
CA ARG A 75 3.70 11.06 -9.64
C ARG A 75 3.48 12.37 -8.87
N ASN A 76 3.03 12.28 -7.63
CA ASN A 76 2.79 13.46 -6.81
C ASN A 76 4.09 14.11 -6.31
N GLN A 77 5.14 13.32 -6.03
CA GLN A 77 6.48 13.84 -5.76
C GLN A 77 7.03 14.63 -6.95
N LYS A 78 6.90 14.09 -8.17
CA LYS A 78 7.31 14.78 -9.41
C LYS A 78 6.55 16.10 -9.62
N LYS A 79 5.23 16.08 -9.47
CA LYS A 79 4.41 17.31 -9.58
C LYS A 79 4.77 18.36 -8.52
N LEU A 80 5.11 17.94 -7.30
CA LEU A 80 5.58 18.86 -6.26
C LEU A 80 6.93 19.48 -6.64
N ALA A 81 7.86 18.68 -7.17
CA ALA A 81 9.16 19.17 -7.59
C ALA A 81 9.06 20.18 -8.76
N GLU A 82 8.18 19.91 -9.72
CA GLU A 82 7.84 20.85 -10.81
C GLU A 82 7.27 22.18 -10.28
N LEU A 83 6.35 22.13 -9.30
CA LEU A 83 5.73 23.32 -8.71
C LEU A 83 6.70 24.15 -7.85
N LEU A 84 7.69 23.50 -7.24
CA LEU A 84 8.70 24.17 -6.42
C LEU A 84 9.89 24.69 -7.24
N GLY A 85 9.93 24.41 -8.55
CA GLY A 85 11.05 24.78 -9.42
C GLY A 85 12.35 24.07 -9.07
N THR A 86 12.27 22.89 -8.47
CA THR A 86 13.43 22.03 -8.13
C THR A 86 13.76 21.01 -9.22
N VAL A 87 13.09 21.10 -10.37
CA VAL A 87 13.33 20.36 -11.62
C VAL A 87 13.61 21.34 -12.75
#